data_AF-A0A4Q1BAB4-F1
#
_entry.id   AF-A0A4Q1BAB4-F1
#
_cell.length_a   1.000
_cell.length_b   1.000
_cell.length_c   1.000
_cell.angle_alpha   90.00
_cell.angle_beta   90.00
_cell.angle_gamma   90.00
#
_symmetry.space_group_name_H-M   'P 1'
#
loop_
_entity.id
_entity.type
_entity.pdbx_description
1 polymer ?
#
loop_
_entity_poly.entity_id
_entity_poly.type
_entity_poly.pdbx_seq_one_letter_code
_entity_poly.pdbx_strand_id
1 'polypeptide(L)'
;MKKNIESIIIGLLCFGITILIAFLLFGNHEKKSEQHDTSDTNVASKDKKDEIKTVRLSKGAVLQVNDKAYKQEDIDFLASMQKAQIQKEQMKHKDDKDYDKSFYEQKIKDQSSDNLQFQNRIELDTVTDLTKQKGYNVSDEQLKEAVNAFKSNFKDTEAYKSMHHQLGEDVFNKKLNQLVYDFEMRKRLIQEITKIVKADHKGIKGQELDLEIRKYFEDLYKDAMNDMEIATKYSAQK
;
A
#
# COMPACT_ATOMS: atom_id res chain seq x y z
N MET A 1 -4.76 -0.82 28.92
CA MET A 1 -4.86 0.35 28.02
C MET A 1 -4.01 0.26 26.73
N LYS A 2 -2.86 -0.44 26.70
CA LYS A 2 -2.06 -0.58 25.46
C LYS A 2 -2.68 -1.47 24.36
N LYS A 3 -3.50 -2.47 24.70
CA LYS A 3 -4.09 -3.41 23.72
C LYS A 3 -5.11 -2.77 22.76
N ASN A 4 -5.74 -1.65 23.14
CA ASN A 4 -6.81 -1.06 22.34
C ASN A 4 -6.30 -0.18 21.20
N ILE A 5 -5.04 0.27 21.26
CA ILE A 5 -4.46 1.15 20.22
C ILE A 5 -3.96 0.34 19.02
N GLU A 6 -3.45 -0.88 19.26
CA GLU A 6 -2.97 -1.75 18.18
C GLU A 6 -4.12 -2.27 17.30
N SER A 7 -5.28 -2.63 17.88
CA SER A 7 -6.46 -3.08 17.12
C SER A 7 -7.10 -1.95 16.31
N ILE A 8 -7.02 -0.69 16.76
CA ILE A 8 -7.55 0.47 16.03
C ILE A 8 -6.69 0.78 14.80
N ILE A 9 -5.36 0.74 14.94
CA ILE A 9 -4.42 0.99 13.83
C ILE A 9 -4.52 -0.11 12.74
N ILE A 10 -4.77 -1.36 13.14
CA ILE A 10 -4.95 -2.49 12.22
C ILE A 10 -6.33 -2.44 11.53
N GLY A 11 -7.37 -1.99 12.23
CA GLY A 11 -8.71 -1.77 11.65
C GLY A 11 -8.75 -0.65 10.60
N LEU A 12 -8.01 0.43 10.83
CA LEU A 12 -7.78 1.54 9.90
C LEU A 12 -7.15 1.10 8.58
N LEU A 13 -6.19 0.17 8.66
CA LEU A 13 -5.49 -0.44 7.53
C LEU A 13 -6.41 -1.27 6.62
N CYS A 14 -7.45 -1.89 7.18
CA CYS A 14 -8.38 -2.72 6.41
C CYS A 14 -9.55 -1.93 5.76
N PHE A 15 -9.91 -0.77 6.30
CA PHE A 15 -11.08 0.00 5.83
C PHE A 15 -10.73 1.07 4.79
N GLY A 16 -9.47 1.50 4.68
CA GLY A 16 -9.02 2.45 3.66
C GLY A 16 -9.07 1.86 2.23
N ILE A 17 -8.93 0.54 2.10
CA ILE A 17 -8.87 -0.15 0.81
C ILE A 17 -10.26 -0.25 0.14
N THR A 18 -11.35 -0.27 0.90
CA THR A 18 -12.71 -0.44 0.33
C THR A 18 -13.30 0.85 -0.24
N ILE A 19 -12.91 2.03 0.25
CA ILE A 19 -13.48 3.31 -0.23
C ILE A 19 -12.85 3.76 -1.55
N LEU A 20 -11.57 3.41 -1.79
CA LEU A 20 -10.85 3.79 -3.00
C LEU A 20 -11.35 3.05 -4.26
N ILE A 21 -12.01 1.89 -4.11
CA ILE A 21 -12.59 1.11 -5.21
C ILE A 21 -13.91 1.71 -5.73
N ALA A 22 -14.66 2.42 -4.88
CA ALA A 22 -15.94 3.03 -5.29
C ALA A 22 -15.75 4.25 -6.19
N PHE A 23 -14.69 5.05 -5.99
CA PHE A 23 -14.42 6.24 -6.80
C PHE A 23 -13.87 5.92 -8.20
N LEU A 24 -13.13 4.81 -8.36
CA LEU A 24 -12.54 4.44 -9.65
C LEU A 24 -13.52 3.75 -10.61
N LEU A 25 -14.63 3.17 -10.12
CA LEU A 25 -15.60 2.46 -10.97
C LEU A 25 -16.85 3.28 -11.35
N PHE A 26 -17.15 4.39 -10.67
CA PHE A 26 -18.38 5.17 -10.90
C PHE A 26 -18.15 6.65 -11.22
N GLY A 27 -16.91 7.14 -11.25
CA GLY A 27 -16.60 8.57 -11.32
C GLY A 27 -16.48 9.21 -12.70
N ASN A 28 -16.74 8.52 -13.82
CA ASN A 28 -16.56 9.12 -15.15
C ASN A 28 -17.69 8.77 -16.13
N HIS A 29 -18.85 9.39 -15.92
CA HIS A 29 -19.87 9.49 -16.96
C HIS A 29 -20.66 10.79 -16.85
N GLU A 30 -20.07 11.89 -17.30
CA GLU A 30 -20.85 13.05 -17.76
C GLU A 30 -20.59 13.29 -19.26
N LYS A 31 -21.67 13.15 -20.03
CA LYS A 31 -21.77 13.58 -21.42
C LYS A 31 -22.00 15.10 -21.45
N LYS A 32 -21.33 15.80 -22.35
CA LYS A 32 -21.88 17.02 -22.98
C LYS A 32 -21.45 17.08 -24.45
N SER A 33 -22.45 17.14 -25.33
CA SER A 33 -22.35 17.56 -26.72
C SER A 33 -22.56 19.07 -26.80
N GLU A 34 -21.79 19.80 -27.61
CA GLU A 34 -22.23 20.41 -28.88
C GLU A 34 -21.17 21.35 -29.49
N GLN A 35 -21.30 21.46 -30.80
CA GLN A 35 -20.52 22.06 -31.90
C GLN A 35 -19.96 23.50 -31.82
N HIS A 36 -18.81 23.64 -32.50
CA HIS A 36 -18.38 24.62 -33.52
C HIS A 36 -18.38 26.14 -33.21
N ASP A 37 -17.20 26.77 -33.26
CA ASP A 37 -16.93 27.77 -34.30
C ASP A 37 -15.42 27.99 -34.55
N THR A 38 -15.08 28.30 -35.80
CA THR A 38 -13.74 28.40 -36.39
C THR A 38 -13.02 29.71 -36.06
N SER A 39 -11.70 29.67 -35.88
CA SER A 39 -10.77 30.69 -36.41
C SER A 39 -9.31 30.23 -36.31
N ASP A 40 -8.68 30.15 -37.48
CA ASP A 40 -7.25 29.99 -37.68
C ASP A 40 -6.46 31.13 -37.02
N THR A 41 -5.46 30.80 -36.22
CA THR A 41 -4.22 31.60 -36.14
C THR A 41 -3.05 30.69 -35.81
N ASN A 42 -2.20 30.48 -36.81
CA ASN A 42 -0.86 29.93 -36.67
C ASN A 42 -0.04 30.78 -35.71
N VAL A 43 0.27 30.24 -34.53
CA VAL A 43 1.43 30.67 -33.74
C VAL A 43 2.21 29.43 -33.36
N ALA A 44 3.46 29.40 -33.82
CA ALA A 44 4.42 28.34 -33.65
C ALA A 44 4.66 28.05 -32.15
N SER A 45 3.97 27.05 -31.63
CA SER A 45 4.30 26.41 -30.37
C SER A 45 5.40 25.40 -30.64
N LYS A 46 6.61 25.69 -30.17
CA LYS A 46 7.69 24.70 -30.06
C LYS A 46 7.13 23.52 -29.25
N ASP A 47 6.83 22.42 -29.94
CA ASP A 47 6.63 21.11 -29.35
C ASP A 47 7.89 20.73 -28.56
N LYS A 48 7.90 21.05 -27.27
CA LYS A 48 8.57 20.18 -26.32
C LYS A 48 7.75 18.89 -26.35
N LYS A 49 8.23 17.91 -27.10
CA LYS A 49 7.86 16.52 -26.88
C LYS A 49 8.19 16.24 -25.42
N ASP A 50 7.18 16.31 -24.56
CA ASP A 50 7.17 15.54 -23.34
C ASP A 50 7.26 14.08 -23.80
N GLU A 51 8.49 13.54 -23.83
CA GLU A 51 8.68 12.11 -23.92
C GLU A 51 7.98 11.51 -22.70
N ILE A 52 6.74 11.06 -22.90
CA ILE A 52 6.06 10.19 -21.97
C ILE A 52 6.96 8.96 -21.86
N LYS A 53 7.80 8.93 -20.83
CA LYS A 53 8.66 7.81 -20.50
C LYS A 53 7.75 6.61 -20.30
N THR A 54 7.65 5.79 -21.33
CA THR A 54 6.81 4.60 -21.27
C THR A 54 7.60 3.55 -20.52
N VAL A 55 7.31 3.38 -19.24
CA VAL A 55 7.91 2.33 -18.41
C VAL A 55 7.54 0.99 -19.04
N ARG A 56 8.54 0.22 -19.43
CA ARG A 56 8.34 -1.13 -19.97
C ARG A 56 8.62 -2.14 -18.89
N LEU A 57 7.79 -3.18 -18.83
CA LEU A 57 8.02 -4.31 -17.97
C LEU A 57 9.36 -5.00 -18.31
N SER A 58 10.19 -5.14 -17.30
CA SER A 58 11.37 -5.99 -17.35
C SER A 58 11.00 -7.46 -17.59
N LYS A 59 11.87 -8.23 -18.26
CA LYS A 59 11.60 -9.63 -18.61
C LYS A 59 11.28 -10.47 -17.35
N GLY A 60 10.09 -11.08 -17.34
CA GLY A 60 9.62 -11.93 -16.23
C GLY A 60 9.02 -11.16 -15.05
N ALA A 61 8.95 -9.82 -15.11
CA ALA A 61 8.24 -9.01 -14.14
C ALA A 61 6.74 -9.01 -14.43
N VAL A 62 5.93 -8.96 -13.36
CA VAL A 62 4.47 -8.81 -13.43
C VAL A 62 4.02 -7.40 -13.06
N LEU A 63 4.86 -6.68 -12.33
CA LEU A 63 4.69 -5.29 -11.92
C LEU A 63 6.06 -4.60 -11.96
N GLN A 64 6.09 -3.35 -12.42
CA GLN A 64 7.24 -2.46 -12.32
C GLN A 64 6.77 -1.13 -11.74
N VAL A 65 7.47 -0.66 -10.72
CA VAL A 65 7.24 0.62 -10.05
C VAL A 65 8.57 1.35 -10.02
N ASN A 66 8.67 2.45 -10.75
CA ASN A 66 9.91 3.16 -11.05
C ASN A 66 10.98 2.18 -11.60
N ASP A 67 12.11 2.09 -10.92
CA ASP A 67 13.23 1.19 -11.24
C ASP A 67 13.10 -0.22 -10.61
N LYS A 68 12.06 -0.47 -9.81
CA LYS A 68 11.85 -1.75 -9.11
C LYS A 68 10.97 -2.67 -9.94
N ALA A 69 11.49 -3.86 -10.25
CA ALA A 69 10.75 -4.91 -10.96
C ALA A 69 10.35 -6.04 -10.00
N TYR A 70 9.07 -6.38 -10.00
CA TYR A 70 8.47 -7.42 -9.17
C TYR A 70 8.05 -8.62 -10.01
N LYS A 71 8.43 -9.81 -9.57
CA LYS A 71 7.99 -11.09 -10.13
C LYS A 71 6.73 -11.58 -9.40
N GLN A 72 6.06 -12.58 -9.97
CA GLN A 72 4.89 -13.18 -9.33
C GLN A 72 5.20 -13.68 -7.90
N GLU A 73 6.39 -14.24 -7.68
CA GLU A 73 6.83 -14.66 -6.34
C GLU A 73 6.91 -13.53 -5.30
N ASP A 74 7.13 -12.27 -5.71
CA ASP A 74 7.13 -11.13 -4.80
C ASP A 74 5.70 -10.75 -4.40
N ILE A 75 4.78 -10.83 -5.36
CA ILE A 75 3.35 -10.57 -5.18
C ILE A 75 2.71 -11.66 -4.31
N ASP A 76 3.05 -12.92 -4.55
CA ASP A 76 2.59 -14.05 -3.75
C ASP A 76 3.14 -13.99 -2.31
N PHE A 77 4.39 -13.54 -2.14
CA PHE A 77 4.98 -13.31 -0.82
C PHE A 77 4.21 -12.24 -0.05
N LEU A 78 3.94 -11.08 -0.67
CA LEU A 78 3.15 -10.00 -0.07
C LEU A 78 1.77 -10.50 0.35
N ALA A 79 1.05 -11.17 -0.56
CA ALA A 79 -0.26 -11.73 -0.31
C ALA A 79 -0.25 -12.70 0.88
N SER A 80 0.76 -13.58 0.96
CA SER A 80 0.87 -14.54 2.06
C SER A 80 1.13 -13.87 3.40
N MET A 81 1.97 -12.85 3.45
CA MET A 81 2.22 -12.11 4.69
C MET A 81 0.99 -11.30 5.13
N GLN A 82 0.20 -10.77 4.20
CA GLN A 82 -1.09 -10.14 4.51
C GLN A 82 -2.12 -11.17 5.02
N LYS A 83 -2.19 -12.36 4.42
CA LYS A 83 -3.00 -13.48 4.93
C LYS A 83 -2.59 -13.89 6.34
N ALA A 84 -1.28 -13.94 6.64
CA ALA A 84 -0.76 -14.22 7.98
C ALA A 84 -1.24 -13.18 9.01
N GLN A 85 -1.25 -11.89 8.64
CA GLN A 85 -1.79 -10.84 9.51
C GLN A 85 -3.29 -11.01 9.78
N ILE A 86 -4.08 -11.32 8.74
CA ILE A 86 -5.53 -11.56 8.87
C ILE A 86 -5.79 -12.79 9.75
N GLN A 87 -5.06 -13.89 9.54
CA GLN A 87 -5.15 -15.11 10.37
C GLN A 87 -4.80 -14.82 11.82
N LYS A 88 -3.78 -14.00 12.08
CA LYS A 88 -3.42 -13.63 13.45
C LYS A 88 -4.53 -12.85 14.14
N GLU A 89 -5.18 -11.95 13.42
CA GLU A 89 -6.31 -11.19 13.96
C GLU A 89 -7.52 -12.10 14.21
N GLN A 90 -7.82 -13.00 13.26
CA GLN A 90 -8.83 -14.04 13.43
C GLN A 90 -8.60 -14.88 14.71
N MET A 91 -7.36 -15.29 14.97
CA MET A 91 -7.00 -16.05 16.18
C MET A 91 -7.22 -15.26 17.48
N LYS A 92 -7.04 -13.94 17.47
CA LYS A 92 -7.28 -13.09 18.66
C LYS A 92 -8.76 -12.94 18.98
N HIS A 93 -9.60 -12.89 17.94
CA HIS A 93 -11.03 -12.63 18.07
C HIS A 93 -11.90 -13.90 18.07
N LYS A 94 -11.31 -15.10 17.95
CA LYS A 94 -12.09 -16.34 17.78
C LYS A 94 -13.08 -16.58 18.94
N ASP A 95 -12.75 -16.11 20.13
CA ASP A 95 -13.53 -16.31 21.36
C ASP A 95 -14.46 -15.11 21.67
N ASP A 96 -14.50 -14.10 20.79
CA ASP A 96 -15.37 -12.93 20.95
C ASP A 96 -16.82 -13.25 20.53
N LYS A 97 -17.78 -12.62 21.20
CA LYS A 97 -19.21 -12.82 20.93
C LYS A 97 -19.63 -12.40 19.52
N ASP A 98 -18.93 -11.43 18.94
CA ASP A 98 -19.20 -10.88 17.61
C ASP A 98 -18.28 -11.50 16.53
N TYR A 99 -17.67 -12.65 16.82
CA TYR A 99 -16.78 -13.33 15.88
C TYR A 99 -17.53 -13.82 14.64
N ASP A 100 -17.29 -13.14 13.51
CA ASP A 100 -17.73 -13.58 12.19
C ASP A 100 -16.58 -14.27 11.44
N LYS A 101 -16.60 -15.60 11.42
CA LYS A 101 -15.62 -16.40 10.67
C LYS A 101 -15.64 -16.07 9.17
N SER A 102 -16.81 -15.83 8.60
CA SER A 102 -16.99 -15.62 7.16
C SER A 102 -16.33 -14.31 6.69
N PHE A 103 -16.33 -13.28 7.55
CA PHE A 103 -15.61 -12.03 7.33
C PHE A 103 -14.11 -12.25 7.12
N TYR A 104 -13.46 -13.03 7.99
CA TYR A 104 -12.03 -13.32 7.87
C TYR A 104 -11.72 -14.22 6.67
N GLU A 105 -12.58 -15.20 6.38
CA GLU A 105 -12.43 -16.06 5.20
C GLU A 105 -12.53 -15.27 3.90
N GLN A 106 -13.48 -14.34 3.80
CA GLN A 106 -13.59 -13.45 2.64
C GLN A 106 -12.37 -12.55 2.51
N LYS A 107 -11.89 -11.94 3.61
CA LYS A 107 -10.65 -11.14 3.59
C LYS A 107 -9.43 -11.93 3.11
N ILE A 108 -9.29 -13.18 3.54
CA ILE A 108 -8.21 -14.08 3.07
C ILE A 108 -8.37 -14.38 1.58
N LYS A 109 -9.60 -14.61 1.11
CA LYS A 109 -9.90 -14.84 -0.30
C LYS A 109 -9.50 -13.64 -1.15
N ASP A 110 -9.85 -12.43 -0.72
CA ASP A 110 -9.54 -11.18 -1.42
C ASP A 110 -8.03 -10.99 -1.66
N GLN A 111 -7.19 -11.48 -0.73
CA GLN A 111 -5.73 -11.43 -0.90
C GLN A 111 -5.21 -12.26 -2.08
N SER A 112 -6.04 -13.07 -2.75
CA SER A 112 -5.66 -13.82 -3.95
C SER A 112 -5.85 -13.02 -5.25
N SER A 113 -6.33 -11.78 -5.17
CA SER A 113 -6.47 -10.88 -6.32
C SER A 113 -5.14 -10.21 -6.66
N ASP A 114 -4.57 -10.52 -7.84
CA ASP A 114 -3.36 -9.85 -8.35
C ASP A 114 -3.51 -8.33 -8.37
N ASN A 115 -4.68 -7.81 -8.77
CA ASN A 115 -4.92 -6.36 -8.81
C ASN A 115 -4.83 -5.72 -7.42
N LEU A 116 -5.37 -6.38 -6.39
CA LEU A 116 -5.26 -5.90 -5.02
C LEU A 116 -3.79 -5.91 -4.58
N GLN A 117 -3.05 -6.96 -4.91
CA GLN A 117 -1.65 -7.07 -4.53
C GLN A 117 -0.75 -6.08 -5.27
N PHE A 118 -1.06 -5.77 -6.53
CA PHE A 118 -0.37 -4.71 -7.27
C PHE A 118 -0.61 -3.36 -6.62
N GLN A 119 -1.87 -3.04 -6.28
CA GLN A 119 -2.22 -1.81 -5.56
C GLN A 119 -1.47 -1.71 -4.22
N ASN A 120 -1.47 -2.78 -3.42
CA ASN A 120 -0.76 -2.82 -2.15
C ASN A 120 0.75 -2.62 -2.31
N ARG A 121 1.37 -3.25 -3.33
CA ARG A 121 2.81 -3.08 -3.58
C ARG A 121 3.14 -1.66 -4.03
N ILE A 122 2.33 -1.09 -4.93
CA ILE A 122 2.46 0.31 -5.37
C ILE A 122 2.36 1.23 -4.14
N GLU A 123 1.34 1.07 -3.29
CA GLU A 123 1.19 1.89 -2.08
C GLU A 123 2.44 1.82 -1.20
N LEU A 124 2.97 0.62 -0.94
CA LEU A 124 4.16 0.44 -0.12
C LEU A 124 5.39 1.11 -0.73
N ASP A 125 5.59 1.01 -2.04
CA ASP A 125 6.68 1.69 -2.73
C ASP A 125 6.52 3.21 -2.64
N THR A 126 5.32 3.74 -2.90
CA THR A 126 5.05 5.18 -2.86
C THR A 126 5.31 5.75 -1.51
N VAL A 127 4.77 5.10 -0.48
CA VAL A 127 4.95 5.56 0.89
C VAL A 127 6.42 5.45 1.29
N THR A 128 7.13 4.39 0.90
CA THR A 128 8.54 4.23 1.21
C THR A 128 9.39 5.32 0.57
N ASP A 129 9.17 5.60 -0.72
CA ASP A 129 9.92 6.62 -1.45
C ASP A 129 9.59 8.03 -0.94
N LEU A 130 8.31 8.34 -0.69
CA LEU A 130 7.87 9.59 -0.05
C LEU A 130 8.52 9.78 1.33
N THR A 131 8.53 8.74 2.16
CA THR A 131 9.13 8.79 3.50
C THR A 131 10.62 9.11 3.42
N LYS A 132 11.33 8.52 2.44
CA LYS A 132 12.75 8.82 2.18
C LYS A 132 12.95 10.25 1.68
N GLN A 133 12.12 10.73 0.77
CA GLN A 133 12.19 12.11 0.24
C GLN A 133 12.00 13.16 1.34
N LYS A 134 11.18 12.87 2.37
CA LYS A 134 11.03 13.71 3.56
C LYS A 134 12.20 13.60 4.55
N GLY A 135 13.21 12.78 4.26
CA GLY A 135 14.39 12.59 5.09
C GLY A 135 14.17 11.67 6.30
N TYR A 136 13.06 10.94 6.34
CA TYR A 136 12.80 9.98 7.42
C TYR A 136 13.42 8.62 7.10
N ASN A 137 13.87 7.94 8.14
CA ASN A 137 14.51 6.64 8.04
C ASN A 137 14.10 5.70 9.18
N VAL A 138 14.40 4.42 8.97
CA VAL A 138 14.35 3.35 9.96
C VAL A 138 15.78 2.88 10.15
N SER A 139 16.29 2.92 11.38
CA SER A 139 17.63 2.42 11.71
C SER A 139 17.70 0.89 11.60
N ASP A 140 18.90 0.35 11.41
CA ASP A 140 19.13 -1.09 11.32
C ASP A 140 18.67 -1.82 12.59
N GLU A 141 18.87 -1.21 13.76
CA GLU A 141 18.40 -1.75 15.04
C GLU A 141 16.87 -1.82 15.09
N GLN A 142 16.19 -0.74 14.69
CA GLN A 142 14.72 -0.70 14.63
C GLN A 142 14.17 -1.73 13.64
N LEU A 143 14.81 -1.88 12.48
CA LEU A 143 14.42 -2.87 11.49
C LEU A 143 14.59 -4.29 12.04
N LYS A 144 15.74 -4.59 12.66
CA LYS A 144 16.01 -5.90 13.26
C LYS A 144 14.98 -6.26 14.34
N GLU A 145 14.65 -5.30 15.22
CA GLU A 145 13.61 -5.48 16.23
C GLU A 145 12.24 -5.73 15.60
N ALA A 146 11.86 -4.93 14.60
CA ALA A 146 10.60 -5.08 13.89
C ALA A 146 10.49 -6.43 13.16
N VAL A 147 11.57 -6.90 12.51
CA VAL A 147 11.61 -8.21 11.84
C VAL A 147 11.44 -9.33 12.86
N ASN A 148 12.14 -9.28 13.99
CA ASN A 148 12.00 -10.28 15.05
C ASN A 148 10.58 -10.29 15.65
N ALA A 149 10.00 -9.10 15.87
CA ALA A 149 8.62 -8.97 16.32
C ALA A 149 7.63 -9.55 15.30
N PHE A 150 7.83 -9.27 14.01
CA PHE A 150 7.02 -9.81 12.93
C PHE A 150 7.07 -11.35 12.93
N LYS A 151 8.27 -11.93 12.92
CA LYS A 151 8.47 -13.39 12.99
C LYS A 151 7.75 -13.98 14.20
N SER A 152 7.97 -13.41 15.39
CA SER A 152 7.36 -13.90 16.63
C SER A 152 5.83 -13.83 16.59
N ASN A 153 5.26 -12.78 15.99
CA ASN A 153 3.81 -12.58 15.94
C ASN A 153 3.11 -13.52 14.96
N PHE A 154 3.75 -13.84 13.84
CA PHE A 154 3.10 -14.52 12.72
C PHE A 154 3.59 -15.95 12.44
N LYS A 155 4.69 -16.42 13.08
CA LYS A 155 5.26 -17.77 12.86
C LYS A 155 4.26 -18.92 13.01
N ASP A 156 3.23 -18.76 13.83
CA ASP A 156 2.26 -19.81 14.11
C ASP A 156 1.11 -19.86 13.09
N THR A 157 1.04 -18.88 12.17
CA THR A 157 0.02 -18.81 11.13
C THR A 157 0.37 -19.71 9.94
N GLU A 158 -0.64 -20.33 9.33
CA GLU A 158 -0.43 -21.28 8.24
C GLU A 158 0.13 -20.60 6.98
N ALA A 159 -0.29 -19.36 6.70
CA ALA A 159 0.24 -18.60 5.58
C ALA A 159 1.76 -18.33 5.73
N TYR A 160 2.20 -17.95 6.94
CA TYR A 160 3.62 -17.75 7.21
C TYR A 160 4.41 -19.05 7.03
N LYS A 161 3.96 -20.16 7.63
CA LYS A 161 4.64 -21.46 7.55
C LYS A 161 4.75 -21.97 6.11
N SER A 162 3.65 -21.87 5.36
CA SER A 162 3.60 -22.30 3.96
C SER A 162 4.59 -21.51 3.10
N MET A 163 4.63 -20.18 3.25
CA MET A 163 5.55 -19.34 2.49
C MET A 163 7.01 -19.55 2.91
N HIS A 164 7.28 -19.73 4.21
CA HIS A 164 8.61 -20.06 4.72
C HIS A 164 9.12 -21.40 4.16
N HIS A 165 8.25 -22.42 4.14
CA HIS A 165 8.58 -23.72 3.57
C HIS A 165 8.83 -23.65 2.06
N GLN A 166 8.00 -22.90 1.32
CA GLN A 166 8.11 -22.77 -0.13
C GLN A 166 9.39 -22.06 -0.58
N LEU A 167 9.81 -21.00 0.12
CA LEU A 167 10.96 -20.19 -0.31
C LEU A 167 12.29 -20.66 0.26
N GLY A 168 12.27 -21.42 1.36
CA GLY A 168 13.47 -21.69 2.16
C GLY A 168 13.91 -20.47 2.98
N GLU A 169 14.73 -20.72 3.99
CA GLU A 169 15.05 -19.74 5.05
C GLU A 169 15.70 -18.46 4.50
N ASP A 170 16.71 -18.57 3.64
CA ASP A 170 17.48 -17.41 3.16
C ASP A 170 16.63 -16.45 2.32
N VAL A 171 15.90 -16.99 1.34
CA VAL A 171 15.05 -16.20 0.45
C VAL A 171 13.89 -15.59 1.23
N PHE A 172 13.28 -16.37 2.14
CA PHE A 172 12.22 -15.88 3.01
C PHE A 172 12.71 -14.72 3.89
N ASN A 173 13.85 -14.88 4.56
CA ASN A 173 14.41 -13.86 5.45
C ASN A 173 14.76 -12.57 4.71
N LYS A 174 15.27 -12.67 3.47
CA LYS A 174 15.55 -11.50 2.63
C LYS A 174 14.27 -10.76 2.26
N LYS A 175 13.25 -11.47 1.75
CA LYS A 175 11.96 -10.86 1.37
C LYS A 175 11.24 -10.29 2.59
N LEU A 176 11.30 -10.98 3.73
CA LEU A 176 10.70 -10.50 4.97
C LEU A 176 11.35 -9.22 5.48
N ASN A 177 12.69 -9.13 5.46
CA ASN A 177 13.39 -7.89 5.83
C ASN A 177 12.91 -6.70 5.00
N GLN A 178 12.83 -6.86 3.68
CA GLN A 178 12.34 -5.78 2.81
C GLN A 178 10.89 -5.40 3.11
N LEU A 179 10.01 -6.39 3.27
CA LEU A 179 8.61 -6.13 3.58
C LEU A 179 8.43 -5.38 4.91
N VAL A 180 9.14 -5.81 5.95
CA VAL A 180 9.09 -5.17 7.26
C VAL A 180 9.68 -3.77 7.21
N TYR A 181 10.74 -3.56 6.44
CA TYR A 181 11.28 -2.22 6.19
C TYR A 181 10.21 -1.30 5.56
N ASP A 182 9.53 -1.75 4.50
CA ASP A 182 8.48 -0.97 3.83
C ASP A 182 7.34 -0.63 4.83
N PHE A 183 6.94 -1.59 5.69
CA PHE A 183 5.95 -1.33 6.75
C PHE A 183 6.41 -0.33 7.81
N GLU A 184 7.66 -0.41 8.26
CA GLU A 184 8.20 0.53 9.25
C GLU A 184 8.38 1.94 8.65
N MET A 185 8.69 2.06 7.36
CA MET A 185 8.70 3.35 6.65
C MET A 185 7.30 3.98 6.63
N ARG A 186 6.27 3.20 6.28
CA ARG A 186 4.86 3.65 6.36
C ARG A 186 4.45 4.09 7.75
N LYS A 187 4.80 3.30 8.76
CA LYS A 187 4.54 3.64 10.17
C LYS A 187 5.27 4.92 10.57
N ARG A 188 6.51 5.11 10.12
CA ARG A 188 7.27 6.33 10.39
C ARG A 188 6.60 7.55 9.79
N LEU A 189 6.16 7.49 8.53
CA LEU A 189 5.43 8.60 7.90
C LEU A 189 4.17 8.97 8.68
N ILE A 190 3.35 7.98 9.06
CA ILE A 190 2.13 8.22 9.83
C ILE A 190 2.44 8.86 11.19
N GLN A 191 3.51 8.45 11.86
CA GLN A 191 3.94 9.07 13.12
C GLN A 191 4.34 10.54 12.94
N GLU A 192 5.03 10.88 11.86
CA GLU A 192 5.41 12.27 11.58
C GLU A 192 4.20 13.12 11.18
N ILE A 193 3.30 12.60 10.33
CA ILE A 193 2.01 13.25 10.02
C ILE A 193 1.22 13.51 11.31
N THR A 194 1.16 12.52 12.21
CA THR A 194 0.47 12.67 13.50
C THR A 194 1.05 13.83 14.33
N LYS A 195 2.37 14.02 14.31
CA LYS A 195 3.02 15.15 15.03
C LYS A 195 2.67 16.48 14.38
N ILE A 196 2.66 16.56 13.04
CA ILE A 196 2.30 17.76 12.29
C ILE A 196 0.85 18.15 12.59
N VAL A 197 -0.10 17.22 12.41
CA VAL A 197 -1.53 17.49 12.65
C VAL A 197 -1.79 17.96 14.08
N LYS A 198 -1.13 17.36 15.08
CA LYS A 198 -1.25 17.79 16.49
C LYS A 198 -0.62 19.16 16.77
N ALA A 199 0.41 19.54 16.02
CA ALA A 199 1.03 20.86 16.14
C ALA A 199 0.12 21.94 15.52
N ASP A 200 -0.48 21.65 14.37
CA ASP A 200 -1.37 22.55 13.63
C ASP A 200 -2.73 22.71 14.33
N HIS A 201 -3.25 21.63 14.93
CA HIS A 201 -4.55 21.59 15.60
C HIS A 201 -4.40 21.23 17.08
N LYS A 202 -4.09 22.24 17.91
CA LYS A 202 -3.90 22.02 19.36
C LYS A 202 -5.16 21.45 19.99
N GLY A 203 -5.02 20.27 20.59
CA GLY A 203 -6.10 19.61 21.35
C GLY A 203 -6.92 18.59 20.56
N ILE A 204 -6.67 18.42 19.26
CA ILE A 204 -7.31 17.40 18.42
C ILE A 204 -7.02 15.98 18.95
N LYS A 205 -8.05 15.13 19.04
CA LYS A 205 -7.96 13.76 19.61
C LYS A 205 -8.98 12.82 18.98
N GLY A 206 -8.79 11.52 19.20
CA GLY A 206 -9.76 10.48 18.82
C GLY A 206 -10.01 10.45 17.31
N GLN A 207 -11.26 10.24 16.93
CA GLN A 207 -11.66 10.08 15.54
C GLN A 207 -11.36 11.30 14.66
N GLU A 208 -11.42 12.51 15.24
CA GLU A 208 -11.10 13.74 14.52
C GLU A 208 -9.62 13.79 14.14
N LEU A 209 -8.73 13.45 15.09
CA LEU A 209 -7.30 13.33 14.81
C LEU A 209 -7.03 12.25 13.74
N ASP A 210 -7.69 11.10 13.84
CA ASP A 210 -7.52 10.02 12.87
C ASP A 210 -7.97 10.43 11.46
N LEU A 211 -9.05 11.20 11.35
CA LEU A 211 -9.57 11.71 10.08
C LEU A 211 -8.62 12.75 9.45
N GLU A 212 -8.07 13.66 10.26
CA GLU A 212 -7.09 14.64 9.77
C GLU A 212 -5.75 13.99 9.37
N ILE A 213 -5.28 12.98 10.11
CA ILE A 213 -4.11 12.17 9.70
C ILE A 213 -4.37 11.50 8.35
N ARG A 214 -5.56 10.93 8.13
CA ARG A 214 -5.90 10.29 6.86
C ARG A 214 -5.90 11.28 5.70
N LYS A 215 -6.55 12.43 5.85
CA LYS A 215 -6.57 13.47 4.81
C LYS A 215 -5.16 13.89 4.43
N TYR A 216 -4.34 14.21 5.43
CA TYR A 216 -2.95 14.62 5.20
C TYR A 216 -2.14 13.52 4.49
N PHE A 217 -2.33 12.26 4.89
CA PHE A 217 -1.71 11.12 4.23
C PHE A 217 -2.17 10.96 2.77
N GLU A 218 -3.47 11.06 2.51
CA GLU A 218 -4.06 10.94 1.17
C GLU A 218 -3.55 12.04 0.23
N ASP A 219 -3.46 13.28 0.71
CA ASP A 219 -2.92 14.41 -0.06
C ASP A 219 -1.45 14.16 -0.44
N LEU A 220 -0.61 13.80 0.54
CA LEU A 220 0.79 13.47 0.28
C LEU A 220 0.95 12.27 -0.66
N TYR A 221 0.11 11.24 -0.49
CA TYR A 221 0.14 10.04 -1.30
C TYR A 221 -0.24 10.33 -2.74
N LYS A 222 -1.29 11.13 -2.96
CA LYS A 222 -1.75 11.54 -4.30
C LYS A 222 -0.66 12.33 -5.02
N ASP A 223 0.01 13.24 -4.33
CA ASP A 223 1.13 13.99 -4.90
C ASP A 223 2.27 13.06 -5.30
N ALA A 224 2.68 12.14 -4.42
CA ALA A 224 3.74 11.17 -4.71
C ALA A 224 3.39 10.19 -5.84
N MET A 225 2.11 9.83 -6.00
CA MET A 225 1.63 8.98 -7.08
C MET A 225 1.73 9.64 -8.47
N ASN A 226 1.68 10.98 -8.55
CA ASN A 226 1.81 11.68 -9.83
C ASN A 226 3.22 11.55 -10.42
N ASP A 227 4.22 11.37 -9.55
CA ASP A 227 5.62 11.20 -9.95
C ASP A 227 5.99 9.72 -10.21
N MET A 228 5.03 8.79 -10.07
CA MET A 228 5.28 7.36 -10.20
C MET A 228 5.18 6.83 -11.62
N GLU A 229 6.18 6.02 -11.94
CA GLU A 229 6.32 5.30 -13.20
C GLU A 229 5.85 3.83 -13.01
N ILE A 230 4.66 3.45 -13.50
CA ILE A 230 4.06 2.12 -13.23
C ILE A 230 3.80 1.34 -14.53
N ALA A 231 4.22 0.08 -14.59
CA ALA A 231 3.86 -0.87 -15.65
C ALA A 231 3.41 -2.21 -15.07
N THR A 232 2.40 -2.85 -15.67
CA THR A 232 1.86 -4.15 -15.20
C THR A 232 1.74 -5.14 -16.35
N LYS A 233 1.66 -6.45 -16.05
CA LYS A 233 1.50 -7.50 -17.09
C LYS A 233 0.25 -7.31 -17.96
N TYR A 234 -0.72 -6.53 -17.47
CA TYR A 234 -1.96 -6.20 -18.17
C TYR A 234 -1.86 -4.95 -19.07
N SER A 235 -0.84 -4.12 -18.88
CA SER A 235 -0.61 -2.89 -19.68
C SER A 235 0.01 -3.14 -21.06
N ALA A 236 0.44 -4.38 -21.35
CA ALA A 236 1.13 -4.75 -22.59
C ALA A 236 0.22 -5.29 -23.72
N GLN A 237 -1.11 -5.18 -23.60
CA GLN A 237 -2.09 -5.69 -24.58
C GLN A 237 -2.75 -4.60 -25.46
N LYS A 238 -2.00 -3.56 -25.87
CA LYS A 238 -2.48 -2.62 -26.90
C LYS A 238 -1.72 -2.80 -28.20
#